data_AF-A0A1I3HF12-F1
#
_entry.id   AF-A0A1I3HF12-F1
#
_cell.length_a   1.000
_cell.length_b   1.000
_cell.length_c   1.000
_cell.angle_alpha   90.00
_cell.angle_beta   90.00
_cell.angle_gamma   90.00
#
_symmetry.space_group_name_H-M   'P 1'
#
loop_
_entity.id
_entity.type
_entity.pdbx_description
1 polymer ?
#
loop_
_entity_poly.entity_id
_entity_poly.type
_entity_poly.pdbx_seq_one_letter_code
_entity_poly.pdbx_strand_id
1 'polypeptide(L)'
;MGKGDTYPMKININAVTPNTVDIHGQTVTREYAERVLLPLLVASKGENHSGIIQVVQAFAEADLSLEAVPHASRIYQGHLYQQSQEKARLAAEAAANAERCREPSAQELAEYHAEKERRAAAIRAHGAAIRAARG
;
A
#
# COMPACT_ATOMS: atom_id res chain seq x y z
N MET A 1 6.60 -25.77 30.11
CA MET A 1 6.90 -24.41 29.62
C MET A 1 5.71 -23.96 28.79
N GLY A 2 4.89 -23.03 29.30
CA GLY A 2 3.63 -22.64 28.67
C GLY A 2 3.85 -22.00 27.31
N LYS A 3 3.08 -22.44 26.30
CA LYS A 3 2.94 -21.72 25.04
C LYS A 3 2.26 -20.39 25.40
N GLY A 4 3.05 -19.32 25.46
CA GLY A 4 2.52 -17.97 25.66
C GLY A 4 1.69 -17.64 24.42
N ASP A 5 0.38 -17.61 24.58
CA ASP A 5 -0.55 -17.26 23.53
C ASP A 5 -0.15 -15.92 22.89
N THR A 6 0.28 -15.97 21.63
CA THR A 6 0.49 -14.83 20.76
C THR A 6 -0.87 -14.26 20.32
N TYR A 7 -1.66 -13.76 21.25
CA TYR A 7 -2.76 -12.86 20.88
C TYR A 7 -2.12 -11.55 20.38
N PRO A 8 -2.50 -11.04 19.18
CA PRO A 8 -2.01 -9.78 18.69
C PRO A 8 -2.35 -8.70 19.73
N MET A 9 -1.31 -8.07 20.29
CA MET A 9 -1.46 -7.11 21.37
C MET A 9 -1.97 -5.80 20.76
N LYS A 10 -3.29 -5.61 20.78
CA LYS A 10 -3.90 -4.35 20.34
C LYS A 10 -3.79 -3.33 21.47
N ILE A 11 -2.83 -2.42 21.36
CA ILE A 11 -2.74 -1.27 22.28
C ILE A 11 -3.76 -0.24 21.81
N ASN A 12 -4.76 0.03 22.64
CA ASN A 12 -5.76 1.05 22.36
C ASN A 12 -5.29 2.37 22.96
N ILE A 13 -4.88 3.30 22.10
CA ILE A 13 -4.45 4.65 22.47
C ILE A 13 -5.51 5.64 21.97
N ASN A 14 -6.07 6.41 22.89
CA ASN A 14 -7.15 7.36 22.62
C ASN A 14 -6.86 8.70 23.31
N ALA A 15 -7.70 9.71 23.00
CA ALA A 15 -7.73 11.00 23.71
C ALA A 15 -6.33 11.63 23.90
N VAL A 16 -5.53 11.62 22.84
CA VAL A 16 -4.17 12.19 22.87
C VAL A 16 -4.26 13.69 22.95
N THR A 17 -3.74 14.27 24.03
CA THR A 17 -3.57 15.71 24.21
C THR A 17 -2.07 16.04 24.29
N PRO A 18 -1.67 17.33 24.34
CA PRO A 18 -0.27 17.68 24.54
C PRO A 18 0.31 17.15 25.87
N ASN A 19 -0.51 16.95 26.89
CA ASN A 19 -0.05 16.61 28.25
C ASN A 19 -0.43 15.20 28.69
N THR A 20 -1.50 14.63 28.14
CA THR A 20 -2.06 13.35 28.58
C THR A 20 -2.43 12.47 27.40
N VAL A 21 -2.51 11.18 27.66
CA VAL A 21 -2.99 10.18 26.72
C VAL A 21 -3.73 9.09 27.46
N ASP A 22 -4.81 8.59 26.87
CA ASP A 22 -5.51 7.42 27.40
C ASP A 22 -4.99 6.15 26.74
N ILE A 23 -4.42 5.26 27.56
CA ILE A 23 -3.93 3.96 27.13
C ILE A 23 -4.76 2.91 27.85
N HIS A 24 -5.51 2.08 27.10
CA HIS A 24 -6.41 1.07 27.66
C HIS A 24 -7.42 1.61 28.70
N GLY A 25 -7.86 2.87 28.55
CA GLY A 25 -8.78 3.52 29.48
C GLY A 25 -8.12 4.08 30.74
N GLN A 26 -6.79 4.07 30.82
CA GLN A 26 -6.03 4.75 31.86
C GLN A 26 -5.39 6.02 31.30
N THR A 27 -5.74 7.16 31.89
CA THR A 27 -5.10 8.44 31.58
C THR A 27 -3.72 8.48 32.21
N VAL A 28 -2.70 8.64 31.37
CA VAL A 28 -1.31 8.85 31.79
C VAL A 28 -0.78 10.14 31.18
N THR A 29 0.31 10.68 31.74
CA THR A 29 0.99 11.81 31.11
C THR A 29 1.64 11.38 29.79
N ARG A 30 1.61 12.25 28.79
CA ARG A 30 2.23 11.99 27.48
C ARG A 30 3.71 11.63 27.61
N GLU A 31 4.45 12.38 28.44
CA GLU A 31 5.87 12.12 28.68
C GLU A 31 6.13 10.72 29.24
N TYR A 32 5.32 10.28 30.21
CA TYR A 32 5.41 8.93 30.75
C TYR A 32 5.15 7.86 29.67
N ALA A 33 4.14 8.07 28.82
CA ALA A 33 3.83 7.15 27.74
C ALA A 33 5.01 7.01 26.75
N GLU A 34 5.57 8.13 26.32
CA GLU A 34 6.63 8.18 25.31
C GLU A 34 8.00 7.74 25.85
N ARG A 35 8.38 8.20 27.05
CA ARG A 35 9.74 8.01 27.60
C ARG A 35 9.89 6.80 28.51
N VAL A 36 8.81 6.29 29.09
CA VAL A 36 8.87 5.19 30.06
C VAL A 36 8.10 3.97 29.56
N LEU A 37 6.82 4.15 29.25
CA LEU A 37 5.95 3.03 28.90
C LEU A 37 6.34 2.40 27.56
N LEU A 38 6.60 3.21 26.52
CA LEU A 38 7.01 2.72 25.21
C LEU A 38 8.30 1.87 25.27
N PRO A 39 9.42 2.34 25.86
CA PRO A 39 10.60 1.50 26.04
C PRO A 39 10.34 0.21 26.81
N LEU A 40 9.53 0.27 27.87
CA LEU A 40 9.18 -0.91 28.68
C LEU A 40 8.42 -1.94 27.85
N LEU A 41 7.43 -1.49 27.07
CA LEU A 41 6.64 -2.35 26.20
C LEU A 41 7.50 -2.98 25.10
N VAL A 42 8.39 -2.21 24.48
CA VAL A 42 9.34 -2.72 23.48
C VAL A 42 10.28 -3.75 24.10
N ALA A 43 10.86 -3.45 25.27
CA ALA A 43 11.76 -4.35 25.98
C ALA A 43 11.06 -5.66 26.36
N SER A 44 9.77 -5.61 26.74
CA SER A 44 8.97 -6.80 27.07
C SER A 44 8.84 -7.79 25.90
N LYS A 45 9.01 -7.32 24.65
CA LYS A 45 8.91 -8.17 23.46
C LYS A 45 10.22 -8.90 23.13
N GLY A 46 11.35 -8.51 23.71
CA GLY A 46 12.65 -9.13 23.44
C GLY A 46 12.99 -9.14 21.95
N GLU A 47 13.20 -10.31 21.37
CA GLU A 47 13.53 -10.49 19.94
C GLU A 47 12.31 -10.64 19.02
N ASN A 48 11.09 -10.55 19.56
CA ASN A 48 9.87 -10.64 18.76
C ASN A 48 9.64 -9.34 17.95
N HIS A 49 10.25 -9.27 16.77
CA HIS A 49 10.18 -8.13 15.85
C HIS A 49 8.74 -7.77 15.46
N SER A 50 7.87 -8.76 15.24
CA SER A 50 6.46 -8.51 14.92
C SER A 50 5.74 -7.83 16.09
N GLY A 51 6.00 -8.29 17.32
CA GLY A 51 5.48 -7.65 18.54
C GLY A 51 6.02 -6.23 18.74
N ILE A 52 7.30 -6.00 18.45
CA ILE A 52 7.90 -4.65 18.51
C ILE A 52 7.22 -3.72 17.51
N ILE A 53 7.03 -4.18 16.27
CA ILE A 53 6.36 -3.41 15.21
C ILE A 53 4.95 -3.02 15.65
N GLN A 54 4.17 -3.96 16.21
CA GLN A 54 2.81 -3.67 16.69
C GLN A 54 2.77 -2.59 17.77
N VAL A 55 3.69 -2.65 18.74
CA VAL A 55 3.78 -1.64 19.80
C VAL A 55 4.13 -0.28 19.20
N VAL A 56 5.18 -0.21 18.38
CA VAL A 56 5.63 1.05 17.76
C VAL A 56 4.56 1.63 16.84
N GLN A 57 3.88 0.77 16.08
CA GLN A 57 2.79 1.17 15.19
C GLN A 57 1.64 1.82 15.96
N ALA A 58 1.21 1.24 17.09
CA ALA A 58 0.14 1.83 17.90
C ALA A 58 0.49 3.24 18.40
N PHE A 59 1.74 3.46 18.81
CA PHE A 59 2.21 4.78 19.22
C PHE A 59 2.35 5.75 18.04
N ALA A 60 2.82 5.27 16.89
CA ALA A 60 2.93 6.09 15.68
C ALA A 60 1.56 6.52 15.12
N GLU A 61 0.58 5.61 15.10
CA GLU A 61 -0.80 5.91 14.67
C GLU A 61 -1.50 6.91 15.61
N ALA A 62 -1.09 6.94 16.88
CA ALA A 62 -1.56 7.89 17.88
C ALA A 62 -0.77 9.22 17.91
N ASP A 63 0.14 9.44 16.95
CA ASP A 63 1.00 10.63 16.84
C ASP A 63 1.84 10.90 18.10
N LEU A 64 2.30 9.83 18.76
CA LEU A 64 3.21 9.88 19.89
C LEU A 64 4.67 9.76 19.45
N SER A 65 5.58 10.39 20.21
CA SER A 65 7.01 10.35 19.91
C SER A 65 7.59 8.94 20.08
N LEU A 66 8.43 8.53 19.12
CA LEU A 66 9.17 7.26 19.14
C LEU A 66 10.65 7.44 19.48
N GLU A 67 11.07 8.66 19.84
CA GLU A 67 12.49 9.01 20.05
C GLU A 67 13.17 8.16 21.13
N ALA A 68 12.42 7.71 22.13
CA ALA A 68 12.95 6.89 23.22
C ALA A 68 13.39 5.48 22.79
N VAL A 69 12.97 5.01 21.61
CA VAL A 69 13.23 3.65 21.10
C VAL A 69 13.75 3.66 19.64
N PRO A 70 14.95 4.25 19.39
CA PRO A 70 15.44 4.46 18.03
C PRO A 70 15.63 3.16 17.23
N HIS A 71 16.03 2.07 17.90
CA HIS A 71 16.16 0.76 17.26
C HIS A 71 14.81 0.22 16.76
N ALA A 72 13.78 0.28 17.61
CA ALA A 72 12.43 -0.18 17.27
C ALA A 72 11.82 0.70 16.17
N SER A 73 12.07 2.02 16.22
CA SER A 73 11.68 2.94 15.16
C SER A 73 12.31 2.57 13.81
N ARG A 74 13.59 2.17 13.75
CA ARG A 74 14.24 1.74 12.50
C ARG A 74 13.59 0.47 11.93
N ILE A 75 13.31 -0.51 12.78
CA ILE A 75 12.61 -1.75 12.37
C ILE A 75 11.26 -1.40 11.75
N TYR A 76 10.48 -0.55 12.42
CA TYR A 76 9.17 -0.13 11.94
C TYR A 76 9.23 0.61 10.59
N GLN A 77 10.18 1.53 10.41
CA GLN A 77 10.36 2.22 9.13
C GLN A 77 10.76 1.26 8.00
N GLY A 78 11.64 0.28 8.29
CA GLY A 78 11.95 -0.79 7.33
C GLY A 78 10.73 -1.61 6.94
N HIS A 79 9.85 -1.91 7.91
CA HIS A 79 8.60 -2.61 7.66
C HIS A 79 7.63 -1.81 6.77
N LEU A 80 7.45 -0.51 7.03
CA LEU A 80 6.63 0.37 6.19
C LEU A 80 7.13 0.42 4.75
N TYR A 81 8.45 0.54 4.58
CA TYR A 81 9.07 0.53 3.25
C TYR A 81 8.77 -0.78 2.51
N GLN A 82 8.95 -1.93 3.15
CA GLN A 82 8.62 -3.23 2.56
C GLN A 82 7.14 -3.34 2.19
N GLN A 83 6.22 -2.92 3.06
CA GLN A 83 4.79 -2.90 2.75
C GLN A 83 4.46 -1.99 1.55
N SER A 84 5.11 -0.83 1.46
CA SER A 84 4.88 0.12 0.36
C SER A 84 5.33 -0.44 -0.98
N GLN A 85 6.49 -1.12 -1.01
CA GLN A 85 6.99 -1.79 -2.22
C GLN A 85 6.07 -2.92 -2.65
N GLU A 86 5.60 -3.73 -1.70
CA GLU A 86 4.69 -4.82 -2.03
C GLU A 86 3.35 -4.30 -2.57
N LYS A 87 2.80 -3.25 -1.95
CA LYS A 87 1.59 -2.58 -2.46
C LYS A 87 1.80 -2.00 -3.86
N ALA A 88 2.95 -1.38 -4.12
CA ALA A 88 3.28 -0.85 -5.44
C ALA A 88 3.40 -1.95 -6.49
N ARG A 89 4.02 -3.09 -6.14
CA ARG A 89 4.11 -4.27 -7.01
C ARG A 89 2.73 -4.81 -7.37
N LEU A 90 1.89 -5.03 -6.37
CA LEU A 90 0.53 -5.53 -6.57
C LEU A 90 -0.32 -4.55 -7.39
N ALA A 91 -0.17 -3.24 -7.17
CA ALA A 91 -0.86 -2.22 -7.95
C ALA A 91 -0.40 -2.21 -9.42
N ALA A 92 0.90 -2.37 -9.67
CA ALA A 92 1.45 -2.46 -11.03
C ALA A 92 0.96 -3.72 -11.76
N GLU A 93 0.94 -4.87 -11.08
CA GLU A 93 0.40 -6.11 -11.63
C GLU A 93 -1.11 -5.98 -11.93
N ALA A 94 -1.87 -5.37 -11.03
CA ALA A 94 -3.29 -5.10 -11.24
C ALA A 94 -3.54 -4.16 -12.43
N ALA A 95 -2.75 -3.09 -12.56
CA ALA A 95 -2.84 -2.16 -13.69
C ALA A 95 -2.48 -2.84 -15.03
N ALA A 96 -1.42 -3.64 -15.07
CA ALA A 96 -1.05 -4.40 -16.26
C ALA A 96 -2.14 -5.44 -16.63
N ASN A 97 -2.78 -6.04 -15.63
CA ASN A 97 -3.89 -6.95 -15.87
C ASN A 97 -5.12 -6.23 -16.40
N ALA A 98 -5.45 -5.06 -15.84
CA ALA A 98 -6.55 -4.22 -16.31
C ALA A 98 -6.35 -3.78 -17.76
N GLU A 99 -5.14 -3.42 -18.16
CA GLU A 99 -4.82 -3.06 -19.55
C GLU A 99 -5.01 -4.25 -20.50
N ARG A 100 -4.54 -5.44 -20.12
CA ARG A 100 -4.72 -6.66 -20.93
C ARG A 100 -6.20 -7.05 -21.11
N CYS A 101 -7.01 -6.83 -20.09
CA CYS A 101 -8.44 -7.13 -20.09
C CYS A 101 -9.30 -5.92 -20.48
N ARG A 102 -8.68 -4.83 -20.96
CA ARG A 102 -9.42 -3.62 -21.32
C ARG A 102 -10.27 -3.87 -22.56
N GLU A 103 -11.57 -3.67 -22.41
CA GLU A 103 -12.49 -3.66 -23.55
C GLU A 103 -12.39 -2.32 -24.28
N PRO A 104 -12.27 -2.31 -25.61
CA PRO A 104 -12.29 -1.08 -26.40
C PRO A 104 -13.61 -0.32 -26.21
N SER A 105 -13.53 0.99 -26.09
CA SER A 105 -14.70 1.86 -26.04
C SER A 105 -15.41 1.92 -27.40
N ALA A 106 -16.68 2.36 -27.40
CA ALA A 106 -17.47 2.49 -28.62
C ALA A 106 -16.84 3.44 -29.67
N GLN A 107 -16.14 4.48 -29.21
CA GLN A 107 -15.42 5.42 -30.09
C GLN A 107 -14.19 4.76 -30.73
N GLU A 108 -13.38 4.05 -29.93
CA GLU A 108 -12.21 3.31 -30.44
C GLU A 108 -12.63 2.24 -31.46
N LEU A 109 -13.78 1.59 -31.22
CA LEU A 109 -14.32 0.60 -32.15
C LEU A 109 -14.80 1.25 -33.46
N ALA A 110 -15.45 2.41 -33.40
CA ALA A 110 -15.88 3.16 -34.59
C ALA A 110 -14.69 3.63 -35.44
N GLU A 111 -13.63 4.13 -34.80
CA GLU A 111 -12.39 4.51 -35.48
C GLU A 111 -11.71 3.30 -36.14
N TYR A 112 -11.67 2.16 -35.44
CA TYR A 112 -11.16 0.92 -36.01
C TYR A 112 -11.93 0.50 -37.26
N HIS A 113 -13.27 0.59 -37.24
CA HIS A 113 -14.09 0.30 -38.41
C HIS A 113 -13.85 1.27 -39.56
N ALA A 114 -13.75 2.58 -39.28
CA ALA A 114 -13.46 3.59 -40.28
C ALA A 114 -12.09 3.38 -40.94
N GLU A 115 -11.06 3.02 -40.17
CA GLU A 115 -9.73 2.71 -40.70
C GLU A 115 -9.74 1.45 -41.57
N LYS A 116 -10.45 0.41 -41.12
CA LYS A 116 -10.61 -0.83 -41.88
C LYS A 116 -11.29 -0.57 -43.23
N GLU A 117 -12.30 0.28 -43.26
CA GLU A 117 -13.01 0.64 -44.48
C GLU A 117 -12.13 1.49 -45.42
N ARG A 118 -11.40 2.47 -44.90
CA ARG A 118 -10.41 3.25 -45.67
C ARG A 118 -9.38 2.36 -46.35
N ARG A 119 -8.81 1.40 -45.61
CA ARG A 119 -7.84 0.44 -46.14
C ARG A 119 -8.45 -0.46 -47.21
N ALA A 120 -9.67 -0.94 -47.00
CA ALA A 120 -10.37 -1.75 -48.00
C ALA A 120 -10.69 -0.96 -49.29
N ALA A 121 -11.06 0.32 -49.16
CA ALA A 121 -11.28 1.21 -50.30
C ALA A 121 -9.98 1.44 -51.09
N ALA A 122 -8.85 1.68 -50.42
CA ALA A 122 -7.55 1.84 -51.06
C ALA A 122 -7.13 0.59 -51.84
N ILE A 123 -7.33 -0.61 -51.28
CA ILE A 123 -7.05 -1.88 -51.95
C ILE A 123 -7.94 -2.06 -53.19
N ARG A 124 -9.24 -1.74 -53.08
CA ARG A 124 -10.18 -1.81 -54.21
C ARG A 124 -9.78 -0.86 -55.34
N ALA A 125 -9.45 0.39 -55.01
CA ALA A 125 -9.01 1.40 -55.97
C ALA A 125 -7.71 0.99 -56.66
N HIS A 126 -6.73 0.50 -55.91
CA HIS A 126 -5.46 0.00 -56.45
C HIS A 126 -5.65 -1.21 -57.38
N GLY A 127 -6.51 -2.16 -57.00
CA GLY A 127 -6.84 -3.31 -57.84
C GLY A 127 -7.58 -2.92 -59.12
N ALA A 128 -8.45 -1.91 -59.07
CA ALA A 128 -9.12 -1.37 -60.25
C ALA A 128 -8.12 -0.70 -61.21
N ALA A 129 -7.18 0.10 -60.69
CA ALA A 129 -6.13 0.73 -61.49
C ALA A 129 -5.23 -0.31 -62.20
N ILE A 130 -4.83 -1.37 -61.51
CA ILE A 130 -4.02 -2.45 -62.12
C ILE A 130 -4.78 -3.17 -63.23
N ARG A 131 -6.08 -3.48 -63.03
CA ARG A 131 -6.89 -4.13 -64.07
C ARG A 131 -7.07 -3.22 -65.28
N ALA A 132 -7.30 -1.92 -65.05
CA ALA A 132 -7.43 -0.92 -66.11
C ALA A 132 -6.11 -0.72 -66.90
N ALA A 133 -4.95 -1.00 -66.30
CA ALA A 133 -3.66 -0.92 -66.98
C ALA A 133 -3.25 -2.23 -67.70
N ARG A 134 -3.96 -3.35 -67.46
CA ARG A 134 -3.69 -4.68 -68.04
C ARG A 134 -4.68 -5.12 -69.10
N GLY A 135 -5.83 -4.44 -69.22
CA GLY A 135 -6.77 -4.58 -70.34
C GLY A 135 -6.62 -3.41 -71.29
#